data_AF-A0A399Z3G6-F1
#
_entry.id   AF-A0A399Z3G6-F1
#
_cell.length_a   1.000
_cell.length_b   1.000
_cell.length_c   1.000
_cell.angle_alpha   90.00
_cell.angle_beta   90.00
_cell.angle_gamma   90.00
#
_symmetry.space_group_name_H-M   'P 1'
#
loop_
_entity.id
_entity.type
_entity.pdbx_description
1 polymer ?
#
loop_
_entity_poly.entity_id
_entity_poly.type
_entity_poly.pdbx_seq_one_letter_code
_entity_poly.pdbx_strand_id
1 'polypeptide(L)'
;MNAQIPRDSRYYRPRRALSWGALIFGILAGLAGGLYWAWQVAPVEETDTAPWQLNAQSRANYVVAIMVNYGYDSDLGAAVSRLLDLRPPGDPVQYVADIACDLARSGYVDSASGERAIRTMMTFYRNQGRAGCADQLIPLFVGPTPTPQSTVFEIPTLPPPPTKTATPPPDPNEQGSTPVRVVPTVAPQGAFDIVRLERFCDADTPGIIVVQVQERDGTPLPGQRVRASWRDGESVFVTGLKPERGRDYADFTMEPGVGYTVDMPGQSDPSQVVTSEICNGPTGQDTYSSYRVVFRPSF
;
A
#
# COMPACT_ATOMS: atom_id res chain seq x y z
N MET A 1 12.99 14.23 -106.88
CA MET A 1 12.78 13.56 -105.59
C MET A 1 13.99 13.84 -104.71
N ASN A 2 13.89 14.83 -103.82
CA ASN A 2 14.95 15.14 -102.86
C ASN A 2 14.46 14.73 -101.46
N ALA A 3 15.08 13.69 -100.92
CA ALA A 3 14.77 13.14 -99.60
C ALA A 3 15.23 14.10 -98.50
N GLN A 4 14.32 14.47 -97.60
CA GLN A 4 14.63 15.24 -96.40
C GLN A 4 15.00 14.28 -95.27
N ILE A 5 16.21 14.45 -94.72
CA ILE A 5 16.73 13.71 -93.56
C ILE A 5 16.06 14.27 -92.29
N PRO A 6 15.46 13.45 -91.41
CA PRO A 6 14.92 13.94 -90.14
C PRO A 6 16.06 14.33 -89.20
N ARG A 7 15.98 15.54 -88.64
CA ARG A 7 16.93 16.09 -87.67
C ARG A 7 16.78 15.40 -86.31
N ASP A 8 17.85 14.78 -85.86
CA ASP A 8 17.96 14.15 -84.55
C ASP A 8 17.97 15.21 -83.43
N SER A 9 16.96 15.18 -82.54
CA SER A 9 16.77 16.17 -81.48
C SER A 9 17.69 15.85 -80.29
N ARG A 10 18.74 16.66 -80.16
CA ARG A 10 19.92 16.46 -79.29
C ARG A 10 19.72 16.76 -77.79
N TYR A 11 18.51 16.64 -77.24
CA TYR A 11 18.26 16.97 -75.83
C TYR A 11 17.35 15.95 -75.14
N TYR A 12 17.88 14.76 -74.86
CA TYR A 12 17.34 13.90 -73.80
C TYR A 12 18.39 13.78 -72.68
N ARG A 13 18.38 14.74 -71.75
CA ARG A 13 19.18 14.67 -70.52
C ARG A 13 18.30 13.96 -69.48
N PRO A 14 18.55 12.69 -69.11
CA PRO A 14 17.75 12.03 -68.10
C PRO A 14 18.03 12.74 -66.77
N ARG A 15 17.09 13.58 -66.34
CA ARG A 15 17.08 14.13 -64.99
C ARG A 15 16.82 12.96 -64.05
N ARG A 16 17.88 12.43 -63.42
CA ARG A 16 17.70 11.56 -62.25
C ARG A 16 17.09 12.43 -61.16
N ALA A 17 15.76 12.43 -61.08
CA ALA A 17 14.99 13.31 -60.21
C ALA A 17 15.22 13.02 -58.71
N LEU A 18 15.90 11.92 -58.38
CA LEU A 18 16.15 11.48 -57.02
C LEU A 18 17.60 10.99 -56.88
N SER A 19 18.38 11.68 -56.05
CA SER A 19 19.71 11.22 -55.65
C SER A 19 19.56 10.09 -54.65
N TRP A 20 19.91 8.87 -55.07
CA TRP A 20 19.82 7.67 -54.22
C TRP A 20 20.57 7.82 -52.89
N GLY A 21 21.70 8.54 -52.88
CA GLY A 21 22.45 8.81 -51.64
C GLY A 21 21.68 9.72 -50.66
N ALA A 22 20.98 10.73 -51.17
CA ALA A 22 20.16 11.61 -50.33
C ALA A 22 18.97 10.83 -49.73
N LEU A 23 18.42 9.87 -50.47
CA LEU A 23 17.34 9.01 -50.00
C LEU A 23 17.79 8.08 -48.87
N ILE A 24 18.95 7.44 -49.01
CA ILE A 24 19.51 6.57 -47.95
C ILE A 24 19.81 7.39 -46.70
N PHE A 25 20.41 8.57 -46.84
CA PHE A 25 20.74 9.41 -45.70
C PHE A 25 19.48 9.89 -44.96
N GLY A 26 18.43 10.27 -45.70
CA GLY A 26 17.14 10.64 -45.11
C GLY A 26 16.49 9.50 -44.31
N ILE A 27 16.53 8.27 -44.83
CA ILE A 27 16.02 7.08 -44.13
C ILE A 27 16.82 6.82 -42.85
N LEU A 28 18.15 6.85 -42.92
CA LEU A 28 19.01 6.62 -41.76
C LEU A 28 18.80 7.68 -40.68
N ALA A 29 18.72 8.95 -41.08
CA ALA A 29 18.46 10.05 -40.15
C ALA A 29 17.07 9.94 -39.51
N GLY A 30 16.05 9.55 -40.29
CA GLY A 30 14.69 9.33 -39.78
C GLY A 30 14.61 8.16 -38.81
N LEU A 31 15.25 7.02 -39.13
CA LEU A 31 15.31 5.86 -38.24
C LEU A 31 16.06 6.18 -36.95
N ALA A 32 17.21 6.83 -37.04
CA ALA A 32 17.99 7.23 -35.87
C ALA A 32 17.22 8.20 -34.97
N GLY A 33 16.56 9.21 -35.57
CA GLY A 33 15.72 10.15 -34.85
C GLY A 33 14.51 9.49 -34.19
N GLY A 34 13.82 8.60 -34.91
CA GLY A 34 12.68 7.85 -34.38
C GLY A 34 13.06 6.92 -33.22
N LEU A 35 14.18 6.21 -33.34
CA LEU A 35 14.67 5.32 -32.28
C LEU A 35 15.09 6.10 -31.03
N TYR A 36 15.79 7.23 -31.22
CA TYR A 36 16.16 8.11 -30.12
C TYR A 36 14.93 8.65 -29.39
N TRP A 37 13.91 9.09 -30.14
CA TRP A 37 12.67 9.59 -29.58
C TRP A 37 11.91 8.50 -28.80
N ALA A 38 11.79 7.30 -29.36
CA ALA A 38 11.13 6.16 -28.72
C ALA A 38 11.83 5.68 -27.44
N TRP A 39 13.15 5.86 -27.30
CA TRP A 39 13.88 5.41 -26.11
C TRP A 39 14.07 6.49 -25.04
N GLN A 40 14.23 7.76 -25.43
CA GLN A 40 14.53 8.84 -24.48
C GLN A 40 13.33 9.71 -24.11
N VAL A 41 12.36 9.86 -25.02
CA VAL A 41 11.22 10.77 -24.81
C VAL A 41 9.97 10.01 -24.39
N ALA A 42 9.72 8.85 -25.01
CA ALA A 42 8.54 8.03 -24.74
C ALA A 42 8.90 6.54 -24.62
N PRO A 43 9.64 6.15 -23.56
CA PRO A 43 9.92 4.74 -23.31
C PRO A 43 8.60 3.96 -23.21
N VAL A 44 8.58 2.74 -23.75
CA VAL A 44 7.40 1.87 -23.71
C VAL A 44 7.14 1.46 -22.26
N GLU A 45 6.05 1.94 -21.69
CA GLU A 45 5.52 1.47 -20.41
C GLU A 45 4.51 0.35 -20.69
N GLU A 46 4.79 -0.86 -20.21
CA GLU A 46 3.90 -2.02 -20.35
C GLU A 46 2.72 -1.86 -19.37
N THR A 47 1.64 -1.21 -19.81
CA THR A 47 0.48 -0.88 -18.96
C THR A 47 -0.40 -2.09 -18.61
N ASP A 48 -0.24 -3.22 -19.29
CA ASP A 48 -1.09 -4.41 -19.16
C ASP A 48 -0.31 -5.66 -18.71
N THR A 49 0.62 -5.50 -17.76
CA THR A 49 1.32 -6.66 -17.18
C THR A 49 0.43 -7.34 -16.14
N ALA A 50 -0.05 -8.53 -16.43
CA ALA A 50 -0.83 -9.29 -15.46
C ALA A 50 0.06 -9.83 -14.31
N PRO A 51 -0.47 -10.05 -13.09
CA PRO A 51 0.33 -10.44 -11.92
C PRO A 51 1.20 -11.69 -12.12
N TRP A 52 0.73 -12.69 -12.88
CA TRP A 52 1.49 -13.91 -13.17
C TRP A 52 2.65 -13.71 -14.16
N GLN A 53 2.68 -12.61 -14.92
CA GLN A 53 3.75 -12.28 -15.87
C GLN A 53 4.94 -11.57 -15.21
N LEU A 54 4.81 -11.17 -13.95
CA LEU A 54 5.88 -10.50 -13.21
C LEU A 54 7.13 -11.39 -13.11
N ASN A 55 8.29 -10.77 -13.31
CA ASN A 55 9.59 -11.37 -13.01
C ASN A 55 9.73 -11.67 -11.50
N ALA A 56 10.74 -12.46 -11.11
CA ALA A 56 10.88 -12.92 -9.73
C ALA A 56 10.96 -11.78 -8.69
N GLN A 57 11.71 -10.71 -8.97
CA GLN A 57 11.87 -9.59 -8.06
C GLN A 57 10.58 -8.76 -7.92
N SER A 58 9.95 -8.42 -9.04
CA SER A 58 8.67 -7.69 -9.03
C SER A 58 7.56 -8.52 -8.39
N ARG A 59 7.59 -9.84 -8.54
CA ARG A 59 6.66 -10.75 -7.89
C ARG A 59 6.82 -10.75 -6.37
N ALA A 60 8.06 -10.78 -5.87
CA ALA A 60 8.33 -10.64 -4.43
C ALA A 60 7.80 -9.31 -3.88
N ASN A 61 8.05 -8.20 -4.58
CA ASN A 61 7.53 -6.87 -4.21
C ASN A 61 6.00 -6.82 -4.22
N TYR A 62 5.36 -7.48 -5.18
CA TYR A 62 3.91 -7.55 -5.25
C TYR A 62 3.33 -8.38 -4.09
N VAL A 63 3.97 -9.49 -3.72
CA VAL A 63 3.58 -10.27 -2.53
C VAL A 63 3.72 -9.44 -1.26
N VAL A 64 4.80 -8.68 -1.11
CA VAL A 64 4.95 -7.71 -0.01
C VAL A 64 3.78 -6.74 0.02
N ALA A 65 3.39 -6.15 -1.12
CA ALA A 65 2.27 -5.22 -1.18
C ALA A 65 0.93 -5.86 -0.76
N ILE A 66 0.67 -7.12 -1.18
CA ILE A 66 -0.51 -7.87 -0.72
C ILE A 66 -0.47 -8.06 0.79
N MET A 67 0.68 -8.44 1.35
CA MET A 67 0.83 -8.73 2.78
C MET A 67 0.75 -7.47 3.65
N VAL A 68 1.34 -6.37 3.22
CA VAL A 68 1.19 -5.07 3.89
C VAL A 68 -0.26 -4.60 3.86
N ASN A 69 -0.97 -4.79 2.73
CA ASN A 69 -2.40 -4.47 2.66
C ASN A 69 -3.23 -5.36 3.59
N TYR A 70 -2.94 -6.66 3.65
CA TYR A 70 -3.57 -7.59 4.60
C TYR A 70 -3.31 -7.19 6.06
N GLY A 71 -2.09 -6.76 6.40
CA GLY A 71 -1.77 -6.30 7.75
C GLY A 71 -2.58 -5.08 8.19
N TYR A 72 -3.19 -4.38 7.24
CA TYR A 72 -4.02 -3.20 7.46
C TYR A 72 -5.52 -3.54 7.53
N ASP A 73 -6.05 -4.25 6.53
CA ASP A 73 -7.48 -4.55 6.45
C ASP A 73 -7.88 -5.87 7.15
N SER A 74 -6.91 -6.72 7.47
CA SER A 74 -7.11 -8.09 7.95
C SER A 74 -8.04 -8.94 7.06
N ASP A 75 -8.20 -8.58 5.77
CA ASP A 75 -9.04 -9.29 4.83
C ASP A 75 -8.29 -10.46 4.22
N LEU A 76 -8.41 -11.61 4.88
CA LEU A 76 -7.79 -12.85 4.44
C LEU A 76 -8.29 -13.29 3.05
N GLY A 77 -9.58 -13.09 2.75
CA GLY A 77 -10.18 -13.51 1.49
C GLY A 77 -9.58 -12.73 0.32
N ALA A 78 -9.50 -11.41 0.45
CA ALA A 78 -8.91 -10.55 -0.55
C ALA A 78 -7.39 -10.78 -0.69
N ALA A 79 -6.68 -11.06 0.40
CA ALA A 79 -5.25 -11.39 0.36
C ALA A 79 -4.99 -12.70 -0.40
N VAL A 80 -5.72 -13.77 -0.05
CA VAL A 80 -5.56 -15.09 -0.69
C VAL A 80 -5.98 -15.04 -2.17
N SER A 81 -7.05 -14.33 -2.52
CA SER A 81 -7.46 -14.16 -3.92
C SER A 81 -6.34 -13.57 -4.77
N ARG A 82 -5.70 -12.48 -4.30
CA ARG A 82 -4.59 -11.83 -5.01
C ARG A 82 -3.34 -12.71 -5.08
N LEU A 83 -3.08 -13.50 -4.04
CA LEU A 83 -1.99 -14.48 -4.06
C LEU A 83 -2.25 -15.60 -5.08
N LEU A 84 -3.50 -16.03 -5.26
CA LEU A 84 -3.85 -17.02 -6.28
C LEU A 84 -3.70 -16.47 -7.71
N ASP A 85 -3.99 -15.19 -7.92
CA ASP A 85 -3.82 -14.52 -9.23
C ASP A 85 -2.35 -14.49 -9.70
N LEU A 86 -1.39 -14.48 -8.77
CA LEU A 86 0.04 -14.63 -9.07
C LEU A 86 0.42 -16.01 -9.61
N ARG A 87 -0.44 -17.02 -9.41
CA ARG A 87 -0.18 -18.43 -9.72
C ARG A 87 1.16 -18.91 -9.17
N PRO A 88 1.37 -18.85 -7.84
CA PRO A 88 2.61 -19.30 -7.23
C PRO A 88 2.80 -20.81 -7.43
N PRO A 89 4.05 -21.28 -7.49
CA PRO A 89 4.30 -22.71 -7.45
C PRO A 89 3.92 -23.28 -6.07
N GLY A 90 2.87 -24.11 -6.02
CA GLY A 90 2.45 -24.80 -4.79
C GLY A 90 1.48 -23.99 -3.92
N ASP A 91 1.63 -24.10 -2.61
CA ASP A 91 0.75 -23.45 -1.62
C ASP A 91 1.02 -21.93 -1.55
N PRO A 92 0.03 -21.06 -1.81
CA PRO A 92 0.20 -19.61 -1.76
C PRO A 92 0.68 -19.10 -0.41
N VAL A 93 0.30 -19.75 0.70
CA VAL A 93 0.72 -19.33 2.04
C VAL A 93 2.18 -19.69 2.29
N GLN A 94 2.60 -20.88 1.86
CA GLN A 94 4.01 -21.28 1.93
C GLN A 94 4.87 -20.40 1.03
N TYR A 95 4.37 -20.01 -0.13
CA TYR A 95 5.05 -19.09 -1.04
C TYR A 95 5.35 -17.73 -0.40
N VAL A 96 4.44 -17.20 0.44
CA VAL A 96 4.70 -16.00 1.24
C VAL A 96 5.83 -16.24 2.25
N ALA A 97 5.87 -17.40 2.91
CA ALA A 97 6.92 -17.75 3.86
C ALA A 97 8.30 -17.86 3.17
N ASP A 98 8.34 -18.40 1.95
CA ASP A 98 9.55 -18.52 1.14
C ASP A 98 10.05 -17.14 0.69
N ILE A 99 9.17 -16.25 0.23
CA ILE A 99 9.55 -14.86 -0.10
C ILE A 99 10.03 -14.11 1.14
N ALA A 100 9.35 -14.26 2.28
CA ALA A 100 9.78 -13.65 3.55
C ALA A 100 11.20 -14.09 3.92
N CYS A 101 11.52 -15.37 3.70
CA CYS A 101 12.86 -15.93 3.91
C CYS A 101 13.91 -15.29 2.97
N ASP A 102 13.61 -15.18 1.68
CA ASP A 102 14.50 -14.56 0.70
C ASP A 102 14.75 -13.07 1.02
N LEU A 103 13.68 -12.35 1.38
CA LEU A 103 13.77 -10.95 1.77
C LEU A 103 14.55 -10.75 3.07
N ALA A 104 14.36 -11.62 4.07
CA ALA A 104 15.09 -11.56 5.34
C ALA A 104 16.60 -11.85 5.19
N ARG A 105 17.00 -12.62 4.17
CA ARG A 105 18.41 -12.85 3.84
C ARG A 105 19.04 -11.73 3.01
N SER A 106 18.20 -10.92 2.37
CA SER A 106 18.63 -9.77 1.57
C SER A 106 18.74 -8.51 2.44
N GLY A 107 19.31 -7.43 1.91
CA GLY A 107 19.31 -6.12 2.58
C GLY A 107 17.93 -5.43 2.67
N TYR A 108 16.84 -6.12 2.32
CA TYR A 108 15.49 -5.58 2.46
C TYR A 108 15.12 -5.33 3.93
N VAL A 109 15.58 -6.20 4.84
CA VAL A 109 15.35 -6.09 6.29
C VAL A 109 16.11 -4.92 6.95
N ASP A 110 17.12 -4.35 6.28
CA ASP A 110 17.95 -3.26 6.82
C ASP A 110 17.18 -1.93 6.98
N SER A 111 15.96 -1.86 6.47
CA SER A 111 15.07 -0.71 6.62
C SER A 111 13.91 -1.02 7.55
N ALA A 112 13.50 -0.07 8.39
CA ALA A 112 12.36 -0.25 9.31
C ALA A 112 11.05 -0.61 8.59
N SER A 113 10.86 -0.09 7.36
CA SER A 113 9.71 -0.46 6.52
C SER A 113 9.79 -1.90 6.00
N GLY A 114 10.98 -2.35 5.60
CA GLY A 114 11.19 -3.74 5.16
C GLY A 114 11.09 -4.74 6.31
N GLU A 115 11.63 -4.41 7.48
CA GLU A 115 11.48 -5.23 8.68
C GLU A 115 9.99 -5.39 9.05
N ARG A 116 9.24 -4.29 9.09
CA ARG A 116 7.79 -4.33 9.36
C ARG A 116 7.05 -5.19 8.35
N ALA A 117 7.35 -5.03 7.05
CA ALA A 117 6.74 -5.82 6.01
C ALA A 117 6.99 -7.32 6.21
N ILE A 118 8.23 -7.72 6.49
CA ILE A 118 8.55 -9.13 6.76
C ILE A 118 7.79 -9.61 8.01
N ARG A 119 7.74 -8.84 9.10
CA ARG A 119 6.96 -9.22 10.29
C ARG A 119 5.47 -9.43 9.99
N THR A 120 4.87 -8.61 9.13
CA THR A 120 3.49 -8.80 8.67
C THR A 120 3.34 -10.12 7.89
N MET A 121 4.29 -10.44 7.01
CA MET A 121 4.32 -11.72 6.31
C MET A 121 4.43 -12.91 7.29
N MET A 122 5.28 -12.78 8.32
CA MET A 122 5.44 -13.78 9.38
C MET A 122 4.14 -14.04 10.13
N THR A 123 3.46 -12.98 10.56
CA THR A 123 2.15 -13.10 11.21
C THR A 123 1.13 -13.78 10.30
N PHE A 124 1.08 -13.40 9.01
CA PHE A 124 0.17 -14.00 8.04
C PHE A 124 0.35 -15.51 7.93
N TYR A 125 1.56 -16.00 7.60
CA TYR A 125 1.73 -17.43 7.35
C TYR A 125 1.63 -18.26 8.65
N ARG A 126 2.02 -17.71 9.81
CA ARG A 126 1.91 -18.40 11.11
C ARG A 126 0.46 -18.60 11.53
N ASN A 127 -0.39 -17.60 11.32
CA ASN A 127 -1.82 -17.71 11.62
C ASN A 127 -2.51 -18.79 10.77
N GLN A 128 -1.95 -19.08 9.59
CA GLN A 128 -2.40 -20.14 8.70
C GLN A 128 -1.71 -21.50 8.98
N GLY A 129 -0.94 -21.62 10.08
CA GLY A 129 -0.28 -22.86 10.48
C GLY A 129 0.93 -23.24 9.61
N ARG A 130 1.56 -22.26 8.95
CA ARG A 130 2.83 -22.43 8.22
C ARG A 130 4.00 -21.85 9.00
N ALA A 131 5.20 -22.25 8.60
CA ALA A 131 6.46 -21.75 9.15
C ALA A 131 7.44 -21.47 8.02
N GLY A 132 8.35 -20.51 8.23
CA GLY A 132 9.34 -20.10 7.25
C GLY A 132 10.71 -19.87 7.89
N CYS A 133 11.76 -19.80 7.07
CA CYS A 133 13.09 -19.53 7.61
C CYS A 133 13.21 -18.14 8.26
N ALA A 134 12.36 -17.19 7.86
CA ALA A 134 12.31 -15.84 8.44
C ALA A 134 12.02 -15.87 9.96
N ASP A 135 11.32 -16.91 10.46
CA ASP A 135 11.05 -17.11 11.90
C ASP A 135 12.32 -17.23 12.75
N GLN A 136 13.42 -17.71 12.15
CA GLN A 136 14.70 -17.88 12.83
C GLN A 136 15.64 -16.70 12.61
N LEU A 137 15.47 -15.98 11.49
CA LEU A 137 16.34 -14.87 11.10
C LEU A 137 15.93 -13.56 11.77
N ILE A 138 14.63 -13.36 12.00
CA ILE A 138 14.09 -12.16 12.66
C ILE A 138 13.43 -12.62 13.95
N PRO A 139 14.11 -12.49 15.11
CA PRO A 139 13.48 -12.76 16.37
C PRO A 139 12.37 -11.71 16.60
N LEU A 140 11.12 -12.13 16.45
CA LEU A 140 10.00 -11.37 17.02
C LEU A 140 10.27 -11.29 18.52
N PHE A 141 10.35 -10.08 19.07
CA PHE A 141 10.41 -9.90 20.51
C PHE A 141 9.09 -10.41 21.08
N VAL A 142 9.08 -11.68 21.49
CA VAL A 142 7.96 -12.27 22.23
C VAL A 142 8.10 -11.71 23.64
N GLY A 143 7.39 -10.62 23.94
CA GLY A 143 7.08 -10.29 25.33
C GLY A 143 6.50 -11.54 26.00
N PRO A 144 6.76 -11.79 27.29
CA PRO A 144 6.35 -13.03 27.94
C PRO A 144 4.85 -13.24 27.74
N THR A 145 4.50 -14.33 27.07
CA THR A 145 3.13 -14.81 26.92
C THR A 145 2.43 -14.74 28.28
N PRO A 146 1.38 -13.93 28.47
CA PRO A 146 0.60 -14.02 29.70
C PRO A 146 -0.08 -15.39 29.68
N THR A 147 0.41 -16.30 30.52
CA THR A 147 -0.24 -17.56 30.82
C THR A 147 -1.67 -17.24 31.27
N PRO A 148 -2.72 -17.72 30.57
CA PRO A 148 -4.08 -17.44 30.99
C PRO A 148 -4.35 -18.15 32.32
N GLN A 149 -4.34 -17.40 33.42
CA GLN A 149 -4.87 -17.86 34.70
C GLN A 149 -6.40 -17.86 34.58
N SER A 150 -6.98 -19.06 34.49
CA SER A 150 -8.43 -19.23 34.52
C SER A 150 -8.92 -19.05 35.95
N THR A 151 -9.32 -17.84 36.31
CA THR A 151 -10.13 -17.58 37.50
C THR A 151 -11.58 -17.91 37.16
N VAL A 152 -12.08 -19.04 37.66
CA VAL A 152 -13.50 -19.40 37.56
C VAL A 152 -14.28 -18.51 38.52
N PHE A 153 -15.13 -17.63 37.98
CA PHE A 153 -16.16 -16.93 38.75
C PHE A 153 -17.47 -17.70 38.61
N GLU A 154 -18.02 -18.20 39.71
CA GLU A 154 -19.35 -18.80 39.74
C GLU A 154 -20.40 -17.69 39.58
N ILE A 155 -21.23 -17.78 38.55
CA ILE A 155 -22.37 -16.89 38.32
C ILE A 155 -23.61 -17.53 38.96
N PRO A 156 -24.35 -16.83 39.84
CA PRO A 156 -25.61 -17.36 40.38
C PRO A 156 -26.67 -17.48 39.28
N THR A 157 -27.24 -18.68 39.14
CA THR A 157 -28.25 -19.02 38.14
C THR A 157 -29.64 -18.53 38.60
N LEU A 158 -30.28 -17.66 37.81
CA LEU A 158 -31.68 -17.27 38.03
C LEU A 158 -32.64 -18.40 37.62
N PRO A 159 -33.78 -18.59 38.32
CA PRO A 159 -34.73 -19.65 38.01
C PRO A 159 -35.53 -19.37 36.72
N PRO A 160 -35.88 -20.41 35.93
CA PRO A 160 -36.61 -20.23 34.68
C PRO A 160 -38.11 -19.96 34.90
N PRO A 161 -38.77 -19.21 33.97
CA PRO A 161 -40.21 -19.02 34.01
C PRO A 161 -40.97 -20.30 33.57
N PRO A 162 -42.19 -20.54 34.08
CA PRO A 162 -42.96 -21.74 33.75
C PRO A 162 -43.61 -21.60 32.36
N THR A 163 -43.37 -22.57 31.47
CA THR A 163 -44.12 -22.71 30.21
C THR A 163 -44.73 -24.10 30.13
N LYS A 164 -46.03 -24.15 29.80
CA LYS A 164 -46.85 -25.35 29.65
C LYS A 164 -46.68 -26.03 28.29
N THR A 165 -46.97 -27.33 28.32
CA THR A 165 -47.43 -28.22 27.24
C THR A 165 -46.36 -28.96 26.45
N ALA A 166 -46.40 -30.28 26.59
CA ALA A 166 -45.51 -31.26 25.99
C ALA A 166 -45.81 -31.49 24.49
N THR A 167 -44.74 -31.63 23.70
CA THR A 167 -44.76 -32.15 22.33
C THR A 167 -43.77 -33.33 22.27
N PRO A 168 -44.04 -34.40 21.49
CA PRO A 168 -43.38 -35.71 21.63
C PRO A 168 -41.92 -35.73 21.13
N PRO A 169 -41.12 -36.75 21.51
CA PRO A 169 -39.68 -36.80 21.25
C PRO A 169 -39.34 -37.07 19.77
N PRO A 170 -38.31 -36.43 19.20
CA PRO A 170 -37.73 -36.79 17.92
C PRO A 170 -36.62 -37.86 18.05
N ASP A 171 -36.46 -38.64 16.99
CA ASP A 171 -35.52 -39.75 16.80
C ASP A 171 -34.03 -39.38 17.03
N PRO A 172 -33.18 -40.31 17.48
CA PRO A 172 -31.76 -40.08 17.71
C PRO A 172 -30.93 -40.40 16.46
N ASN A 173 -30.95 -39.53 15.44
CA ASN A 173 -29.89 -39.58 14.42
C ASN A 173 -29.76 -38.29 13.58
N GLU A 174 -29.34 -37.18 14.18
CA GLU A 174 -28.71 -36.09 13.42
C GLU A 174 -27.52 -35.52 14.23
N GLN A 175 -26.32 -35.70 13.69
CA GLN A 175 -25.08 -35.12 14.20
C GLN A 175 -25.16 -33.58 14.14
N GLY A 176 -25.42 -32.96 15.30
CA GLY A 176 -25.34 -31.51 15.47
C GLY A 176 -23.89 -31.04 15.48
N SER A 177 -23.57 -30.08 14.59
CA SER A 177 -22.33 -29.32 14.56
C SER A 177 -21.96 -28.77 15.93
N THR A 178 -20.69 -28.93 16.30
CA THR A 178 -20.06 -28.27 17.43
C THR A 178 -20.29 -26.75 17.38
N PRO A 179 -20.72 -26.09 18.48
CA PRO A 179 -20.75 -24.64 18.52
C PRO A 179 -19.32 -24.11 18.44
N VAL A 180 -19.03 -23.34 17.39
CA VAL A 180 -17.79 -22.58 17.26
C VAL A 180 -17.68 -21.63 18.45
N ARG A 181 -16.69 -21.86 19.31
CA ARG A 181 -16.32 -20.94 20.39
C ARG A 181 -15.74 -19.69 19.74
N VAL A 182 -16.56 -18.66 19.58
CA VAL A 182 -16.08 -17.32 19.20
C VAL A 182 -15.23 -16.81 20.36
N VAL A 183 -13.91 -16.86 20.17
CA VAL A 183 -12.98 -16.13 21.02
C VAL A 183 -13.31 -14.65 20.81
N PRO A 184 -13.46 -13.82 21.86
CA PRO A 184 -13.59 -12.38 21.66
C PRO A 184 -12.38 -11.91 20.87
N THR A 185 -12.62 -11.37 19.68
CA THR A 185 -11.63 -10.63 18.91
C THR A 185 -11.11 -9.53 19.84
N VAL A 186 -9.91 -9.72 20.39
CA VAL A 186 -9.17 -8.62 21.01
C VAL A 186 -9.07 -7.57 19.93
N ALA A 187 -9.70 -6.41 20.14
CA ALA A 187 -9.52 -5.27 19.25
C ALA A 187 -8.00 -5.09 19.07
N PRO A 188 -7.49 -5.03 17.84
CA PRO A 188 -6.05 -4.92 17.62
C PRO A 188 -5.54 -3.75 18.46
N GLN A 189 -4.59 -4.01 19.36
CA GLN A 189 -3.88 -2.94 20.03
C GLN A 189 -3.24 -2.12 18.90
N GLY A 190 -3.71 -0.88 18.72
CA GLY A 190 -3.25 -0.05 17.61
C GLY A 190 -1.74 -0.04 17.62
N ALA A 191 -1.12 -0.43 16.50
CA ALA A 191 0.34 -0.49 16.37
C ALA A 191 1.02 0.89 16.50
N PHE A 192 0.27 1.99 16.53
CA PHE A 192 0.73 3.37 16.64
C PHE A 192 -0.15 4.23 17.54
N ASP A 193 0.49 5.17 18.23
CA ASP A 193 -0.13 6.23 19.02
C ASP A 193 0.17 7.61 18.43
N ILE A 194 -0.77 8.55 18.57
CA ILE A 194 -0.53 9.97 18.27
C ILE A 194 0.26 10.58 19.44
N VAL A 195 1.54 10.80 19.22
CA VAL A 195 2.45 11.36 20.24
C VAL A 195 2.53 12.88 20.21
N ARG A 196 2.08 13.50 19.11
CA ARG A 196 2.09 14.95 18.94
C ARG A 196 0.95 15.37 18.02
N LEU A 197 0.16 16.34 18.47
CA LEU A 197 -0.85 17.02 17.67
C LEU A 197 -0.80 18.51 17.99
N GLU A 198 -0.24 19.29 17.08
CA GLU A 198 0.00 20.71 17.30
C GLU A 198 -0.58 21.55 16.18
N ARG A 199 -1.25 22.65 16.55
CA ARG A 199 -1.73 23.66 15.62
C ARG A 199 -0.61 24.68 15.35
N PHE A 200 -0.40 25.03 14.09
CA PHE A 200 0.55 26.07 13.67
C PHE A 200 -0.06 26.98 12.61
N CYS A 201 0.52 28.17 12.44
CA CYS A 201 0.07 29.21 11.53
C CYS A 201 1.22 29.59 10.61
N ASP A 202 1.16 29.11 9.38
CA ASP A 202 2.15 29.37 8.34
C ASP A 202 1.44 30.04 7.16
N ALA A 203 1.98 31.17 6.70
CA ALA A 203 1.44 31.91 5.56
C ALA A 203 1.83 31.24 4.23
N ASP A 204 2.93 30.48 4.20
CA ASP A 204 3.40 29.80 2.99
C ASP A 204 2.62 28.51 2.73
N THR A 205 2.13 27.85 3.79
CA THR A 205 1.31 26.62 3.71
C THR A 205 0.10 26.66 4.64
N PRO A 206 -0.92 27.47 4.33
CA PRO A 206 -2.15 27.58 5.11
C PRO A 206 -3.04 26.35 4.94
N GLY A 207 -3.77 25.99 6.00
CA GLY A 207 -4.85 25.01 5.93
C GLY A 207 -4.42 23.59 5.56
N ILE A 208 -3.26 23.13 6.02
CA ILE A 208 -2.81 21.75 5.78
C ILE A 208 -2.67 20.95 7.07
N ILE A 209 -2.93 19.65 6.98
CA ILE A 209 -2.56 18.66 7.99
C ILE A 209 -1.26 18.03 7.51
N VAL A 210 -0.17 18.30 8.23
CA VAL A 210 1.12 17.62 8.05
C VAL A 210 1.15 16.40 8.95
N VAL A 211 1.43 15.25 8.37
CA VAL A 211 1.55 13.99 9.09
C VAL A 211 2.98 13.47 8.97
N GLN A 212 3.54 13.04 10.09
CA GLN A 212 4.85 12.41 10.18
C GLN A 212 4.71 11.09 10.92
N VAL A 213 5.20 10.00 10.33
CA VAL A 213 5.21 8.68 10.98
C VAL A 213 6.65 8.28 11.24
N GLN A 214 7.01 8.13 12.51
CA GLN A 214 8.40 7.93 12.93
C GLN A 214 8.50 6.76 13.89
N GLU A 215 9.66 6.12 13.91
CA GLU A 215 10.02 5.12 14.90
C GLU A 215 10.34 5.79 16.25
N ARG A 216 10.53 4.99 17.31
CA ARG A 216 10.82 5.54 18.66
C ARG A 216 12.10 6.36 18.76
N ASP A 217 13.08 6.07 17.92
CA ASP A 217 14.35 6.78 17.82
C ASP A 217 14.28 8.02 16.90
N GLY A 218 13.11 8.30 16.31
CA GLY A 218 12.90 9.38 15.34
C GLY A 218 13.20 8.98 13.89
N THR A 219 13.54 7.71 13.62
CA THR A 219 13.76 7.22 12.24
C THR A 219 12.47 7.36 11.42
N PRO A 220 12.51 7.97 10.22
CA PRO A 220 11.32 8.18 9.43
C PRO A 220 10.78 6.86 8.84
N LEU A 221 9.46 6.63 8.97
CA LEU A 221 8.77 5.46 8.46
C LEU A 221 7.98 5.81 7.17
N PRO A 222 8.51 5.49 5.97
CA PRO A 222 7.78 5.62 4.72
C PRO A 222 6.72 4.54 4.53
N GLY A 223 5.79 4.78 3.60
CA GLY A 223 4.80 3.80 3.15
C GLY A 223 3.62 3.60 4.09
N GLN A 224 3.44 4.48 5.08
CA GLN A 224 2.37 4.37 6.06
C GLN A 224 1.10 5.03 5.53
N ARG A 225 0.00 4.28 5.52
CA ARG A 225 -1.32 4.81 5.14
C ARG A 225 -1.90 5.62 6.29
N VAL A 226 -2.32 6.82 5.98
CA VAL A 226 -2.97 7.75 6.89
C VAL A 226 -4.30 8.12 6.27
N ARG A 227 -5.33 8.23 7.11
CA ARG A 227 -6.66 8.65 6.70
C ARG A 227 -7.00 9.98 7.36
N ALA A 228 -7.52 10.90 6.57
CA ALA A 228 -8.28 12.05 7.05
C ALA A 228 -9.77 11.78 6.81
N SER A 229 -10.58 11.84 7.86
CA SER A 229 -12.02 11.63 7.82
C SER A 229 -12.76 12.91 8.17
N TRP A 230 -13.84 13.23 7.46
CA TRP A 230 -14.76 14.34 7.77
C TRP A 230 -16.21 13.84 7.64
N ARG A 231 -17.18 14.74 7.87
CA ARG A 231 -18.61 14.37 7.90
C ARG A 231 -19.09 13.66 6.62
N ASP A 232 -18.58 14.10 5.48
CA ASP A 232 -19.10 13.76 4.15
C ASP A 232 -18.16 12.83 3.36
N GLY A 233 -17.09 12.33 3.98
CA GLY A 233 -16.14 11.43 3.31
C GLY A 233 -14.85 11.16 4.10
N GLU A 234 -13.98 10.39 3.47
CA GLU A 234 -12.62 10.13 3.93
C GLU A 234 -11.64 10.20 2.75
N SER A 235 -10.37 10.50 3.04
CA SER A 235 -9.27 10.47 2.09
C SER A 235 -8.09 9.74 2.70
N VAL A 236 -7.54 8.78 1.95
CA VAL A 236 -6.38 7.99 2.35
C VAL A 236 -5.15 8.44 1.55
N PHE A 237 -4.07 8.74 2.25
CA PHE A 237 -2.80 9.16 1.69
C PHE A 237 -1.64 8.41 2.36
N VAL A 238 -0.43 8.49 1.79
CA VAL A 238 0.70 7.62 2.16
C VAL A 238 1.96 8.45 2.45
N THR A 239 2.69 8.10 3.53
CA THR A 239 3.97 8.75 3.85
C THR A 239 5.09 8.38 2.88
N GLY A 240 6.00 9.33 2.64
CA GLY A 240 7.20 9.12 1.85
C GLY A 240 7.02 9.28 0.33
N LEU A 241 5.86 9.72 -0.13
CA LEU A 241 5.61 10.04 -1.54
C LEU A 241 6.18 11.41 -1.97
N LYS A 242 6.68 12.21 -1.03
CA LYS A 242 7.33 13.52 -1.26
C LYS A 242 8.77 13.51 -0.71
N PRO A 243 9.75 12.93 -1.44
CA PRO A 243 11.11 12.71 -0.94
C PRO A 243 11.84 14.00 -0.54
N GLU A 244 11.50 15.14 -1.15
CA GLU A 244 12.02 16.46 -0.84
C GLU A 244 11.58 17.01 0.53
N ARG A 245 10.48 16.49 1.10
CA ARG A 245 9.96 16.87 2.42
C ARG A 245 10.34 15.89 3.53
N GLY A 246 10.70 14.66 3.18
CA GLY A 246 11.10 13.61 4.10
C GLY A 246 10.42 12.27 3.81
N ARG A 247 11.04 11.18 4.25
CA ARG A 247 10.53 9.82 4.03
C ARG A 247 9.32 9.48 4.90
N ASP A 248 9.11 10.19 6.00
CA ASP A 248 7.97 10.07 6.91
C ASP A 248 6.83 11.04 6.59
N TYR A 249 7.03 11.94 5.62
CA TYR A 249 6.12 13.05 5.36
C TYR A 249 4.91 12.62 4.54
N ALA A 250 3.73 13.05 5.00
CA ALA A 250 2.55 13.17 4.17
C ALA A 250 1.77 14.45 4.54
N ASP A 251 0.92 14.91 3.64
CA ASP A 251 0.09 16.08 3.86
C ASP A 251 -1.30 15.93 3.25
N PHE A 252 -2.24 16.65 3.84
CA PHE A 252 -3.61 16.75 3.38
C PHE A 252 -4.09 18.20 3.46
N THR A 253 -4.69 18.71 2.39
CA THR A 253 -5.26 20.06 2.36
C THR A 253 -6.67 20.06 2.94
N MET A 254 -6.90 20.91 3.94
CA MET A 254 -8.20 21.07 4.59
C MET A 254 -9.05 22.13 3.87
N GLU A 255 -10.37 21.93 3.91
CA GLU A 255 -11.32 22.97 3.60
C GLU A 255 -11.59 23.83 4.85
N PRO A 256 -11.65 25.18 4.72
CA PRO A 256 -11.97 26.06 5.83
C PRO A 256 -13.31 25.73 6.49
N GLY A 257 -13.32 25.64 7.82
CA GLY A 257 -14.53 25.36 8.61
C GLY A 257 -15.03 23.91 8.58
N VAL A 258 -14.34 23.00 7.88
CA VAL A 258 -14.62 21.56 7.94
C VAL A 258 -13.78 20.91 9.04
N GLY A 259 -14.42 20.09 9.87
CA GLY A 259 -13.76 19.34 10.93
C GLY A 259 -13.27 17.99 10.42
N TYR A 260 -11.98 17.72 10.62
CA TYR A 260 -11.30 16.50 10.22
C TYR A 260 -10.79 15.72 11.43
N THR A 261 -10.81 14.40 11.37
CA THR A 261 -10.05 13.51 12.24
C THR A 261 -8.99 12.78 11.43
N VAL A 262 -7.84 12.54 12.04
CA VAL A 262 -6.71 11.88 11.39
C VAL A 262 -6.38 10.61 12.14
N ASP A 263 -6.28 9.51 11.44
CA ASP A 263 -5.97 8.20 12.00
C ASP A 263 -5.07 7.39 11.06
N MET A 264 -4.43 6.36 11.59
CA MET A 264 -3.83 5.27 10.81
C MET A 264 -4.79 4.08 10.85
N PRO A 265 -5.56 3.81 9.79
CA PRO A 265 -6.68 2.90 9.94
C PRO A 265 -6.22 1.48 10.28
N GLY A 266 -6.93 0.85 11.22
CA GLY A 266 -6.57 -0.45 11.80
C GLY A 266 -5.31 -0.44 12.67
N GLN A 267 -4.65 0.71 12.83
CA GLN A 267 -3.34 0.81 13.47
C GLN A 267 -3.23 1.93 14.52
N SER A 268 -4.11 2.91 14.56
CA SER A 268 -4.17 3.91 15.64
C SER A 268 -5.61 4.30 15.93
N ASP A 269 -5.81 4.88 17.11
CA ASP A 269 -7.04 5.62 17.39
C ASP A 269 -7.09 6.93 16.58
N PRO A 270 -8.28 7.46 16.26
CA PRO A 270 -8.42 8.76 15.62
C PRO A 270 -8.01 9.93 16.50
N SER A 271 -7.47 10.97 15.87
CA SER A 271 -7.21 12.25 16.54
C SER A 271 -8.49 12.91 17.04
N GLN A 272 -8.33 13.86 17.96
CA GLN A 272 -9.35 14.89 18.16
C GLN A 272 -9.65 15.65 16.86
N VAL A 273 -10.84 16.22 16.76
CA VAL A 273 -11.27 16.99 15.58
C VAL A 273 -10.39 18.22 15.42
N VAL A 274 -9.84 18.40 14.22
CA VAL A 274 -9.07 19.57 13.81
C VAL A 274 -9.83 20.32 12.73
N THR A 275 -9.83 21.65 12.78
CA THR A 275 -10.57 22.49 11.85
C THR A 275 -9.65 23.60 11.37
N SER A 276 -9.67 23.89 10.07
CA SER A 276 -8.93 25.01 9.53
C SER A 276 -9.70 26.31 9.78
N GLU A 277 -9.21 27.11 10.72
CA GLU A 277 -9.79 28.39 11.15
C GLU A 277 -8.80 29.53 10.90
N ILE A 278 -9.31 30.77 10.87
CA ILE A 278 -8.45 31.95 10.74
C ILE A 278 -7.52 32.01 11.95
N CYS A 279 -6.23 32.19 11.67
CA CYS A 279 -5.21 32.34 12.69
C CYS A 279 -4.19 33.40 12.29
N ASN A 280 -3.70 34.12 13.30
CA ASN A 280 -2.69 35.16 13.09
C ASN A 280 -1.31 34.53 13.08
N GLY A 281 -0.64 34.59 11.94
CA GLY A 281 0.76 34.16 11.83
C GLY A 281 1.69 35.05 12.66
N PRO A 282 2.94 34.61 12.92
CA PRO A 282 3.93 35.42 13.65
C PRO A 282 4.25 36.77 12.98
N THR A 283 3.89 36.94 11.71
CA THR A 283 4.01 38.18 10.92
C THR A 283 2.78 39.09 10.99
N GLY A 284 1.73 38.70 11.72
CA GLY A 284 0.49 39.49 11.85
C GLY A 284 -0.43 39.47 10.63
N GLN A 285 -0.21 38.54 9.69
CA GLN A 285 -1.12 38.30 8.57
C GLN A 285 -2.18 37.25 8.96
N ASP A 286 -3.42 37.50 8.54
CA ASP A 286 -4.50 36.51 8.61
C ASP A 286 -4.17 35.33 7.68
N THR A 287 -4.01 34.15 8.27
CA THR A 287 -3.80 32.88 7.55
C THR A 287 -4.78 31.83 8.08
N TYR A 288 -4.79 30.63 7.50
CA TYR A 288 -5.57 29.52 8.01
C TYR A 288 -4.70 28.57 8.83
N SER A 289 -5.23 28.07 9.94
CA SER A 289 -4.51 27.15 10.82
C SER A 289 -4.24 25.83 10.13
N SER A 290 -3.01 25.38 10.28
CA SER A 290 -2.49 24.07 9.87
C SER A 290 -2.20 23.23 11.11
N TYR A 291 -2.12 21.91 10.94
CA TYR A 291 -1.88 20.98 12.05
C TYR A 291 -0.72 20.05 11.74
N ARG A 292 0.08 19.73 12.74
CA ARG A 292 1.14 18.71 12.67
C ARG A 292 0.75 17.53 13.55
N VAL A 293 0.63 16.36 12.94
CA VAL A 293 0.33 15.10 13.61
C VAL A 293 1.56 14.19 13.51
N VAL A 294 2.03 13.66 14.63
CA VAL A 294 3.13 12.70 14.66
C VAL A 294 2.64 11.39 15.26
N PHE A 295 2.80 10.30 14.50
CA PHE A 295 2.53 8.94 14.94
C PHE A 295 3.84 8.22 15.29
N ARG A 296 3.83 7.42 16.36
CA ARG A 296 4.92 6.49 16.70
C ARG A 296 4.38 5.15 17.19
N PRO A 297 5.13 4.05 17.07
CA PRO A 297 4.66 2.75 17.52
C PRO A 297 4.28 2.73 19.00
N SER A 298 3.14 2.09 19.30
CA SER A 298 2.65 1.87 20.66
C SER A 298 3.57 0.91 21.45
N PHE A 299 3.34 0.77 22.75
CA PHE A 299 4.25 0.05 23.68
C PHE A 299 4.11 -1.46 23.63
#